data_AF-A0A950TND7-F1
#
_entry.id   AF-A0A950TND7-F1
#
_cell.length_a   1.000
_cell.length_b   1.000
_cell.length_c   1.000
_cell.angle_alpha   90.00
_cell.angle_beta   90.00
_cell.angle_gamma   90.00
#
_symmetry.space_group_name_H-M   'P 1'
#
loop_
_entity.id
_entity.type
_entity.pdbx_description
1 polymer ?
#
loop_
_entity_poly.entity_id
_entity_poly.type
_entity_poly.pdbx_seq_one_letter_code
_entity_poly.pdbx_strand_id
1 'polypeptide(L)'
;NYGFAFEYSLPYLQCCVKDIGLRAPFNQLFPLVEISFSSAMNRGLGGQTIGTVQPGIIWAGQYFQIGAEAIIPATRLTGHGYGGVVQLHFYLDDIFPRSIGRPISEW
;
A
#
# COMPACT_ATOMS: atom_id res chain seq x y z
N ASN A 1 -0.90 19.51 5.90
CA ASN A 1 -1.18 18.31 5.09
C ASN A 1 -1.64 17.24 6.06
N TYR A 2 -2.76 16.60 5.76
CA TYR A 2 -3.31 15.49 6.54
C TYR A 2 -3.67 14.36 5.59
N GLY A 3 -3.55 13.12 6.05
CA GLY A 3 -3.87 11.94 5.26
C GLY A 3 -4.32 10.79 6.14
N PHE A 4 -5.05 9.86 5.52
CA PHE A 4 -5.60 8.67 6.15
C PHE A 4 -5.32 7.48 5.25
N ALA A 5 -4.90 6.36 5.84
CA ALA A 5 -4.76 5.10 5.15
C ALA A 5 -5.64 4.06 5.83
N PHE A 6 -6.39 3.31 5.04
CA PHE A 6 -7.15 2.17 5.49
C PHE A 6 -6.59 0.95 4.81
N GLU A 7 -6.17 -0.03 5.58
CA GLU A 7 -5.65 -1.30 5.09
C GLU A 7 -6.41 -2.45 5.75
N TYR A 8 -6.70 -3.49 4.96
CA TYR A 8 -7.37 -4.67 5.47
C TYR A 8 -6.59 -5.93 5.11
N SER A 9 -6.25 -6.74 6.11
CA SER A 9 -5.51 -7.99 5.91
C SER A 9 -6.46 -9.18 5.75
N LEU A 10 -6.56 -9.71 4.52
CA LEU A 10 -7.28 -10.96 4.27
C LEU A 10 -6.63 -12.19 4.94
N PRO A 11 -5.29 -12.31 5.02
CA PRO A 11 -4.66 -13.37 5.81
C PRO A 11 -5.11 -13.38 7.26
N TYR A 12 -5.17 -12.19 7.88
CA TYR A 12 -5.62 -12.07 9.28
C TYR A 12 -7.09 -12.43 9.43
N LEU A 13 -7.95 -11.99 8.49
CA LEU A 13 -9.35 -12.39 8.47
C LEU A 13 -9.48 -13.92 8.48
N GLN A 14 -8.78 -14.62 7.58
CA GLN A 14 -8.92 -16.08 7.48
C GLN A 14 -8.32 -16.85 8.65
N CYS A 15 -7.17 -16.41 9.18
CA CYS A 15 -6.47 -17.14 10.23
C CYS A 15 -7.08 -16.89 11.62
N CYS A 16 -7.49 -15.65 11.90
CA CYS A 16 -7.77 -15.22 13.28
C CYS A 16 -9.22 -14.78 13.54
N VAL A 17 -10.00 -14.49 12.50
CA VAL A 17 -11.39 -13.99 12.66
C VAL A 17 -12.40 -14.99 12.14
N LYS A 18 -12.35 -15.29 10.84
CA LYS A 18 -13.24 -16.21 10.16
C LYS A 18 -12.63 -16.64 8.83
N ASP A 19 -12.41 -17.93 8.68
CA ASP A 19 -12.08 -18.49 7.38
C ASP A 19 -13.28 -18.39 6.44
N ILE A 20 -13.14 -17.52 5.44
CA ILE A 20 -14.11 -17.32 4.36
C ILE A 20 -13.81 -18.17 3.13
N GLY A 21 -12.81 -19.06 3.18
CA GLY A 21 -12.48 -20.00 2.11
C GLY A 21 -11.84 -19.35 0.88
N LEU A 22 -11.26 -18.15 1.01
CA LEU A 22 -10.41 -17.58 -0.04
C LEU A 22 -9.22 -18.51 -0.28
N ARG A 23 -9.00 -18.86 -1.55
CA ARG A 23 -7.86 -19.66 -2.00
C ARG A 23 -6.77 -18.74 -2.51
N ALA A 24 -5.55 -19.27 -2.63
CA ALA A 24 -4.47 -18.58 -3.31
C ALA A 24 -4.88 -18.20 -4.76
N PRO A 25 -4.53 -17.00 -5.24
CA PRO A 25 -3.67 -15.99 -4.59
C PRO A 25 -4.42 -15.02 -3.65
N PHE A 26 -5.75 -15.10 -3.55
CA PHE A 26 -6.57 -14.09 -2.86
C PHE A 26 -6.49 -14.15 -1.33
N ASN A 27 -6.07 -15.28 -0.76
CA ASN A 27 -5.82 -15.42 0.68
C ASN A 27 -4.63 -14.59 1.18
N GLN A 28 -3.84 -14.01 0.28
CA GLN A 28 -2.62 -13.25 0.56
C GLN A 28 -2.71 -11.79 0.09
N LEU A 29 -3.93 -11.25 -0.01
CA LEU A 29 -4.14 -9.87 -0.42
C LEU A 29 -4.35 -8.93 0.78
N PHE A 30 -3.86 -7.72 0.58
CA PHE A 30 -3.96 -6.57 1.47
C PHE A 30 -4.53 -5.42 0.65
N PRO A 31 -5.86 -5.35 0.47
CA PRO A 31 -6.49 -4.17 -0.06
C PRO A 31 -6.26 -2.97 0.86
N LEU A 32 -5.94 -1.83 0.25
CA LEU A 32 -5.73 -0.58 0.96
C LEU A 32 -6.33 0.60 0.20
N VAL A 33 -6.57 1.70 0.91
CA VAL A 33 -6.89 2.98 0.31
C VAL A 33 -6.24 4.09 1.12
N GLU A 34 -5.40 4.87 0.45
CA GLU A 34 -4.79 6.07 1.03
C GLU A 34 -5.49 7.33 0.52
N ILE A 35 -5.74 8.28 1.41
CA ILE A 35 -6.35 9.55 1.10
C ILE A 35 -5.43 10.63 1.63
N SER A 36 -4.98 11.54 0.76
CA SER A 36 -4.09 12.63 1.15
C SER A 36 -4.69 13.98 0.79
N PHE A 37 -4.60 14.96 1.70
CA PHE A 37 -5.12 16.31 1.50
C PHE A 37 -4.15 17.39 1.98
N SER A 38 -3.97 18.41 1.16
CA SER A 38 -3.18 19.58 1.47
C SER A 38 -4.00 20.85 1.21
N SER A 39 -4.19 21.66 2.25
CA SER A 39 -4.88 22.95 2.18
C SER A 39 -3.87 24.10 2.16
N ALA A 40 -3.97 24.97 1.15
CA ALA A 40 -3.12 26.16 1.07
C ALA A 40 -3.63 27.24 2.04
N MET A 41 -2.75 27.71 2.94
CA MET A 41 -3.10 28.70 3.97
C MET A 41 -2.86 30.16 3.53
N ASN A 42 -2.67 30.40 2.23
CA ASN A 42 -2.36 31.71 1.67
C ASN A 42 -3.62 32.51 1.27
N ARG A 43 -3.61 33.82 1.57
CA ARG A 43 -4.73 34.77 1.34
C ARG A 43 -5.25 34.85 -0.11
N GLY A 44 -4.44 34.49 -1.11
CA GLY A 44 -4.81 34.52 -2.53
C GLY A 44 -5.44 33.22 -3.09
N LEU A 45 -5.26 32.09 -2.39
CA LEU A 45 -5.85 30.77 -2.71
C LEU A 45 -6.70 30.26 -1.54
N GLY A 46 -7.24 31.19 -0.75
CA GLY A 46 -7.76 30.97 0.61
C GLY A 46 -8.62 29.72 0.74
N GLY A 47 -8.13 28.72 1.49
CA GLY A 47 -8.89 27.53 1.84
C GLY A 47 -9.01 26.48 0.72
N GLN A 48 -8.29 26.64 -0.38
CA GLN A 48 -8.27 25.63 -1.43
C GLN A 48 -7.54 24.37 -0.96
N THR A 49 -8.27 23.25 -0.98
CA THR A 49 -7.76 21.92 -0.63
C THR A 49 -7.54 21.12 -1.90
N ILE A 50 -6.30 20.68 -2.11
CA ILE A 50 -5.97 19.64 -3.08
C ILE A 50 -5.88 18.30 -2.36
N GLY A 51 -6.21 17.23 -3.06
CA GLY A 51 -6.04 15.89 -2.52
C GLY A 51 -6.20 14.78 -3.53
N THR A 52 -5.74 13.61 -3.15
CA THR A 52 -5.81 12.37 -3.93
C THR A 52 -6.44 11.26 -3.11
N VAL A 53 -7.13 10.36 -3.78
CA VAL A 53 -7.55 9.06 -3.26
C VAL A 53 -6.78 8.00 -4.04
N GLN A 54 -6.16 7.09 -3.31
CA GLN A 54 -5.22 6.12 -3.83
C GLN A 54 -5.65 4.72 -3.41
N PRO A 55 -6.65 4.12 -4.08
CA PRO A 55 -7.01 2.74 -3.82
C PRO A 55 -5.92 1.82 -4.36
N GLY A 56 -5.56 0.83 -3.57
CA GLY A 56 -4.48 -0.09 -3.86
C GLY A 56 -4.76 -1.51 -3.43
N ILE A 57 -3.99 -2.42 -4.00
CA ILE A 57 -3.96 -3.80 -3.57
C ILE A 57 -2.53 -4.28 -3.54
N ILE A 58 -2.18 -4.94 -2.45
CA ILE A 58 -0.90 -5.60 -2.28
C ILE A 58 -1.15 -7.11 -2.21
N TRP A 59 -0.32 -7.87 -2.90
CA TRP A 59 -0.22 -9.32 -2.76
C TRP A 59 1.15 -9.65 -2.18
N ALA A 60 1.18 -10.41 -1.08
CA ALA A 60 2.43 -10.84 -0.45
C ALA A 60 2.60 -12.36 -0.59
N GLY A 61 3.55 -12.77 -1.42
CA GLY A 61 3.98 -14.15 -1.53
C GLY A 61 5.15 -14.46 -0.61
N GLN A 62 5.66 -15.70 -0.71
CA GLN A 62 6.81 -16.14 0.08
C GLN A 62 8.11 -15.43 -0.31
N TYR A 63 8.30 -15.06 -1.59
CA TYR A 63 9.59 -14.53 -2.07
C TYR A 63 9.53 -13.05 -2.46
N PHE A 64 8.34 -12.55 -2.80
CA PHE A 64 8.15 -11.18 -3.22
C PHE A 64 6.75 -10.71 -2.89
N GLN A 65 6.62 -9.40 -2.77
CA GLN A 65 5.38 -8.67 -2.62
C GLN A 65 5.22 -7.76 -3.83
N ILE A 66 4.02 -7.74 -4.40
CA ILE A 66 3.66 -6.85 -5.49
C ILE A 66 2.46 -6.00 -5.07
N GLY A 67 2.57 -4.70 -5.28
CA GLY A 67 1.52 -3.73 -5.01
C GLY A 67 1.14 -2.98 -6.28
N ALA A 68 -0.13 -2.63 -6.40
CA ALA A 68 -0.60 -1.72 -7.43
C ALA A 68 -1.60 -0.74 -6.81
N GLU A 69 -1.41 0.54 -7.07
CA GLU A 69 -2.28 1.61 -6.56
C GLU A 69 -2.65 2.53 -7.70
N ALA A 70 -3.93 2.92 -7.76
CA ALA A 70 -4.36 4.00 -8.63
C ALA A 70 -4.18 5.34 -7.91
N ILE A 71 -3.97 6.42 -8.64
CA ILE A 71 -3.90 7.78 -8.08
C ILE A 71 -5.03 8.57 -8.72
N ILE A 72 -6.05 8.89 -7.92
CA ILE A 72 -7.26 9.55 -8.38
C ILE A 72 -7.36 10.95 -7.76
N PRO A 73 -7.52 12.01 -8.55
CA PRO A 73 -7.74 13.35 -8.03
C PRO A 73 -9.04 13.42 -7.23
N ALA A 74 -8.97 13.84 -5.95
CA ALA A 74 -10.12 13.95 -5.07
C ALA A 74 -10.84 15.30 -5.18
N THR A 75 -10.13 16.33 -5.65
CA THR A 75 -10.68 17.68 -5.80
C THR A 75 -10.42 18.24 -7.20
N ARG A 76 -11.28 19.17 -7.63
CA ARG A 76 -11.21 19.80 -8.94
C ARG A 76 -9.92 20.61 -9.17
N LEU A 77 -9.21 20.92 -8.08
CA LEU A 77 -7.96 21.68 -8.06
C LEU A 77 -6.71 20.78 -8.13
N THR A 78 -6.85 19.49 -7.83
CA THR A 78 -5.74 18.51 -7.95
C THR A 78 -5.36 18.22 -9.41
N GLY A 79 -6.28 18.47 -10.36
CA GLY A 79 -6.10 18.18 -11.78
C GLY A 79 -7.02 17.05 -12.27
N HIS A 80 -6.93 16.72 -13.57
CA HIS A 80 -7.80 15.73 -14.23
C HIS A 80 -7.07 14.43 -14.63
N GLY A 81 -5.77 14.31 -14.33
CA GLY A 81 -4.98 13.14 -14.68
C GLY A 81 -5.23 11.98 -13.72
N TYR A 82 -5.51 10.80 -14.27
CA TYR A 82 -5.44 9.54 -13.53
C TYR A 82 -4.02 9.00 -13.59
N GLY A 83 -3.49 8.59 -12.45
CA GLY A 83 -2.19 7.94 -12.36
C GLY A 83 -2.31 6.54 -11.79
N GLY A 84 -1.18 5.85 -11.75
CA GLY A 84 -1.05 4.61 -11.01
C GLY A 84 0.42 4.33 -10.72
N VAL A 85 0.67 3.58 -9.66
CA VAL A 85 1.98 3.10 -9.27
C VAL A 85 1.91 1.59 -9.10
N VAL A 86 2.98 0.91 -9.53
CA VAL A 86 3.18 -0.51 -9.27
C VAL A 86 4.49 -0.63 -8.49
N GLN A 87 4.45 -1.39 -7.41
CA GLN A 87 5.57 -1.60 -6.52
C GLN A 87 5.91 -3.09 -6.48
N LEU A 88 7.20 -3.40 -6.50
CA LEU A 88 7.70 -4.75 -6.39
C LEU A 88 8.78 -4.78 -5.30
N HIS A 89 8.60 -5.64 -4.32
CA HIS A 89 9.50 -5.79 -3.17
C HIS A 89 9.92 -7.26 -3.08
N PHE A 90 11.22 -7.51 -3.01
CA PHE A 90 11.80 -8.85 -2.85
C PHE A 90 12.30 -9.08 -1.42
N TYR A 91 11.99 -10.24 -0.86
CA TYR A 91 12.53 -10.68 0.43
C TYR A 91 13.86 -11.41 0.18
N LEU A 92 14.98 -10.71 0.41
CA LEU A 92 16.32 -11.23 0.08
C LEU A 92 16.74 -12.41 0.97
N ASP A 93 16.27 -12.45 2.21
CA ASP A 93 16.47 -13.52 3.18
C ASP A 93 15.83 -14.84 2.74
N ASP A 94 14.63 -14.77 2.14
CA ASP A 94 13.93 -15.94 1.60
C ASP A 94 14.44 -16.40 0.23
N ILE A 95 14.99 -15.48 -0.59
CA ILE A 95 15.56 -15.82 -1.91
C ILE A 95 17.00 -16.36 -1.77
N PHE A 96 17.78 -15.88 -0.80
CA PHE A 96 19.17 -16.29 -0.58
C PHE A 96 19.45 -16.79 0.85
N PRO A 97 18.79 -17.86 1.31
CA PRO A 97 18.88 -18.33 2.70
C PRO A 97 20.29 -18.81 3.11
N ARG A 98 21.23 -18.93 2.16
CA ARG A 98 22.61 -19.40 2.42
C ARG A 98 23.73 -18.41 2.04
N SER A 99 23.44 -17.15 1.64
CA SER A 99 24.51 -16.24 1.17
C SER A 99 24.62 -14.89 1.89
N ILE A 100 23.52 -14.20 2.21
CA ILE A 100 23.54 -12.87 2.83
C ILE A 100 22.65 -12.92 4.07
N GLY A 101 23.25 -12.99 5.25
CA GLY A 101 22.51 -13.11 6.53
C GLY A 101 23.20 -13.92 7.62
N ARG A 102 24.38 -14.49 7.38
CA ARG A 102 25.18 -15.08 8.47
C ARG A 102 25.50 -13.98 9.49
N PRO A 103 25.16 -14.15 10.78
CA PRO A 103 25.69 -13.29 11.82
C PRO A 103 27.22 -13.38 11.80
N ILE A 104 27.90 -12.22 11.79
CA ILE A 104 29.38 -12.14 11.69
C ILE A 104 30.06 -12.37 13.06
N SER A 105 29.32 -12.85 14.06
CA SER A 105 29.95 -13.29 15.31
C SER A 105 29.13 -14.39 15.99
N GLU A 106 29.67 -15.60 15.94
CA GLU A 106 29.58 -16.53 17.07
C GLU A 106 30.61 -16.06 18.09
N TRP A 107 30.16 -15.66 19.28
CA TRP A 107 30.98 -15.58 20.49
C TRP A 107 30.40 -16.55 21.51
#